data_AF-A0A1N6U264-F1
#
_entry.id   AF-A0A1N6U264-F1
#
_cell.length_a   1.000
_cell.length_b   1.000
_cell.length_c   1.000
_cell.angle_alpha   90.00
_cell.angle_beta   90.00
_cell.angle_gamma   90.00
#
_symmetry.space_group_name_H-M   'P 1'
#
loop_
_entity.id
_entity.type
_entity.pdbx_description
1 polymer ?
#
loop_
_entity_poly.entity_id
_entity_poly.type
_entity_poly.pdbx_seq_one_letter_code
_entity_poly.pdbx_strand_id
1 'polypeptide(L)'
;MSDNAAGLDILSAVGFLGQSVLLELVWDDDPDPCWRSGYVIGVVLLIEGVHEQAFLVVKNPGDDYPLDVYLSDIRSIQATRGQSGNVLGHLPLPQAFQGLVAIKEGERRHA
;
A
#
# COMPACT_ATOMS: atom_id res chain seq x y z
N MET A 1 2.44 2.49 28.16
CA MET A 1 3.76 2.32 27.52
C MET A 1 3.52 2.55 26.05
N SER A 2 3.90 3.72 25.55
CA SER A 2 3.62 4.14 24.18
C SER A 2 4.78 3.72 23.31
N ASP A 3 4.71 2.52 22.72
CA ASP A 3 5.56 2.17 21.60
C ASP A 3 4.75 2.47 20.34
N ASN A 4 4.87 3.72 19.88
CA ASN A 4 4.22 4.18 18.66
C ASN A 4 5.05 3.61 17.50
N ALA A 5 4.88 2.32 17.21
CA ALA A 5 5.23 1.80 15.88
C ALA A 5 4.38 2.63 14.91
N ALA A 6 5.00 3.58 14.23
CA ALA A 6 4.32 4.50 13.33
C ALA A 6 3.81 3.70 12.14
N GLY A 7 2.60 3.14 12.28
CA GLY A 7 1.89 2.45 11.22
C GLY A 7 1.74 3.35 9.99
N LEU A 8 1.45 2.73 8.86
CA LEU A 8 1.34 3.44 7.60
C LEU A 8 0.14 4.41 7.62
N ASP A 9 0.37 5.68 7.31
CA ASP A 9 -0.73 6.63 7.15
C ASP A 9 -1.61 6.28 5.93
N ILE A 10 -2.90 6.56 6.01
CA ILE A 10 -3.90 6.25 4.97
C ILE A 10 -3.55 6.89 3.63
N LEU A 11 -3.14 8.17 3.60
CA LEU A 11 -2.83 8.84 2.35
C LEU A 11 -1.59 8.23 1.69
N SER A 12 -0.62 7.82 2.51
CA SER A 12 0.55 7.09 2.04
C SER A 12 0.17 5.71 1.48
N ALA A 13 -0.73 4.98 2.17
CA ALA A 13 -1.23 3.68 1.74
C ALA A 13 -1.94 3.75 0.37
N VAL A 14 -2.74 4.78 0.13
CA VAL A 14 -3.41 5.02 -1.17
C VAL A 14 -2.40 5.16 -2.31
N GLY A 15 -1.22 5.74 -2.06
CA GLY A 15 -0.16 5.90 -3.06
C GLY A 15 0.40 4.57 -3.60
N PHE A 16 0.18 3.45 -2.91
CA PHE A 16 0.64 2.12 -3.32
C PHE A 16 -0.40 1.33 -4.11
N LEU A 17 -1.64 1.85 -4.27
CA LEU A 17 -2.67 1.17 -5.05
C LEU A 17 -2.17 0.84 -6.47
N GLY A 18 -2.39 -0.40 -6.90
CA GLY A 18 -1.97 -0.88 -8.21
C GLY A 18 -0.46 -1.10 -8.36
N GLN A 19 0.30 -1.10 -7.26
CA GLN A 19 1.75 -1.34 -7.28
C GLN A 19 2.13 -2.68 -6.67
N SER A 20 3.24 -3.25 -7.14
CA SER A 20 3.93 -4.35 -6.47
C SER A 20 4.77 -3.79 -5.34
N VAL A 21 4.57 -4.28 -4.13
CA VAL A 21 5.23 -3.78 -2.91
C VAL A 21 5.97 -4.87 -2.17
N LEU A 22 6.99 -4.46 -1.41
CA LEU A 22 7.60 -5.22 -0.33
C LEU A 22 7.16 -4.57 0.99
N LEU A 23 6.62 -5.40 1.89
CA LEU A 23 6.05 -5.02 3.18
C LEU A 23 6.90 -5.64 4.29
N GLU A 24 7.24 -4.83 5.29
CA GLU A 24 7.75 -5.28 6.58
C GLU A 24 6.61 -5.18 7.59
N LEU A 25 6.17 -6.32 8.11
CA LEU A 25 5.07 -6.45 9.05
C LEU A 25 5.59 -6.75 10.45
N VAL A 26 4.97 -6.15 11.45
CA VAL A 26 5.25 -6.38 12.87
C VAL A 26 3.92 -6.62 13.58
N TRP A 27 3.86 -7.63 14.45
CA TRP A 27 2.68 -7.96 15.23
C TRP A 27 3.01 -7.87 16.72
N ASP A 28 2.05 -7.45 17.54
CA ASP A 28 2.27 -7.27 18.98
C ASP A 28 2.70 -8.59 19.68
N ASP A 29 2.22 -9.72 19.18
CA ASP A 29 2.47 -11.06 19.73
C ASP A 29 3.75 -11.72 19.19
N ASP A 30 4.38 -11.16 18.14
CA ASP A 30 5.57 -11.72 17.51
C ASP A 30 6.67 -10.66 17.34
N PRO A 31 7.79 -10.75 18.08
CA PRO A 31 8.85 -9.75 18.01
C PRO A 31 9.63 -9.78 16.69
N ASP A 32 9.54 -10.87 15.91
CA ASP A 32 10.31 -11.02 14.68
C ASP A 32 9.53 -10.43 13.47
N PRO A 33 10.09 -9.43 12.75
CA PRO A 33 9.42 -8.84 11.61
C PRO A 33 9.21 -9.84 10.46
N CYS A 34 8.01 -9.85 9.89
CA CYS A 34 7.67 -10.67 8.73
C CYS A 34 7.76 -9.86 7.43
N TRP A 35 8.53 -10.35 6.45
CA TRP A 35 8.65 -9.73 5.12
C TRP A 35 7.72 -10.39 4.10
N ARG A 36 6.95 -9.59 3.37
CA ARG A 36 5.99 -10.06 2.34
C ARG A 36 6.07 -9.24 1.07
N SER A 37 6.02 -9.90 -0.09
CA SER A 37 5.83 -9.24 -1.37
C SER A 37 4.43 -9.49 -1.89
N GLY A 38 3.83 -8.46 -2.50
CA GLY A 38 2.47 -8.58 -3.03
C GLY A 38 2.07 -7.41 -3.91
N TYR A 39 0.93 -7.55 -4.58
CA TYR A 39 0.33 -6.52 -5.42
C TYR A 39 -0.85 -5.88 -4.69
N VAL A 40 -0.82 -4.57 -4.48
CA VAL A 40 -1.87 -3.85 -3.75
C VAL A 40 -3.06 -3.64 -4.68
N ILE A 41 -4.19 -4.26 -4.36
CA ILE A 41 -5.42 -4.19 -5.16
C ILE A 41 -6.52 -3.34 -4.54
N GLY A 42 -6.39 -2.96 -3.27
CA GLY A 42 -7.39 -2.17 -2.57
C GLY A 42 -6.87 -1.53 -1.29
N VAL A 43 -7.61 -0.53 -0.83
CA VAL A 43 -7.45 0.11 0.48
C VAL A 43 -8.84 0.15 1.10
N VAL A 44 -8.97 -0.32 2.34
CA VAL A 44 -10.17 -0.18 3.15
C VAL A 44 -9.91 0.90 4.19
N LEU A 45 -10.77 1.92 4.19
CA LEU A 45 -10.70 3.03 5.14
C LEU A 45 -11.44 2.66 6.42
N LEU A 46 -10.93 3.16 7.55
CA LEU A 46 -11.72 3.16 8.78
C LEU A 46 -12.93 4.07 8.59
N ILE A 47 -14.11 3.53 8.87
CA ILE A 47 -15.37 4.27 8.90
C ILE A 47 -16.06 3.79 10.17
N GLU A 48 -16.34 4.72 11.08
CA GLU A 48 -16.99 4.43 12.35
C GLU A 48 -18.30 3.65 12.10
N GLY A 49 -18.43 2.49 12.77
CA GLY A 49 -19.58 1.60 12.61
C GLY A 49 -19.54 0.67 11.39
N VAL A 50 -18.49 0.71 10.56
CA VAL A 50 -18.29 -0.21 9.42
C VAL A 50 -17.04 -1.07 9.62
N HIS A 51 -15.90 -0.43 9.87
CA HIS A 51 -14.64 -1.11 10.11
C HIS A 51 -13.77 -0.27 11.05
N GLU A 52 -13.24 -0.91 12.09
CA GLU A 52 -12.52 -0.25 13.18
C GLU A 52 -11.06 0.08 12.81
N GLN A 53 -10.55 -0.52 11.73
CA GLN A 53 -9.15 -0.40 11.32
C GLN A 53 -9.05 -0.26 9.80
N ALA A 54 -8.09 0.53 9.35
CA ALA A 54 -7.74 0.65 7.94
C ALA A 54 -6.71 -0.44 7.55
N PHE A 55 -6.82 -0.95 6.32
CA PHE A 55 -5.91 -1.98 5.80
C PHE A 55 -5.74 -1.90 4.28
N LEU A 56 -4.63 -2.47 3.80
CA LEU A 56 -4.42 -2.76 2.38
C LEU A 56 -4.97 -4.13 2.04
N VAL A 57 -5.54 -4.27 0.85
CA VAL A 57 -5.86 -5.57 0.25
C VAL A 57 -4.70 -5.94 -0.66
N VAL A 58 -3.94 -6.97 -0.28
CA VAL A 58 -2.67 -7.33 -0.93
C VAL A 58 -2.75 -8.75 -1.49
N LYS A 59 -2.51 -8.91 -2.78
CA LYS A 59 -2.41 -10.21 -3.43
C LYS A 59 -0.94 -10.67 -3.46
N ASN A 60 -0.59 -11.65 -2.64
CA ASN A 60 0.76 -12.24 -2.72
C ASN A 60 0.86 -13.24 -3.88
N PRO A 61 2.07 -13.48 -4.39
CA PRO A 61 2.34 -14.57 -5.32
C PRO A 61 2.03 -15.92 -4.66
N GLY A 62 1.26 -16.78 -5.33
CA GLY A 62 1.00 -18.15 -4.87
C GLY A 62 -0.22 -18.33 -3.95
N ASP A 63 -0.74 -17.26 -3.35
CA ASP A 63 -1.98 -17.34 -2.56
C ASP A 63 -3.20 -17.52 -3.49
N ASP A 64 -4.28 -18.14 -3.02
CA ASP A 64 -5.53 -18.21 -3.79
C ASP A 64 -6.35 -16.90 -3.69
N TYR A 65 -6.26 -16.24 -2.52
CA TYR A 65 -7.03 -15.05 -2.19
C TYR A 65 -6.11 -13.90 -1.72
N PRO A 66 -6.53 -12.64 -1.85
CA PRO A 66 -5.81 -11.53 -1.25
C PRO A 66 -5.90 -11.57 0.28
N LEU A 67 -4.93 -10.93 0.93
CA LEU A 67 -4.88 -10.75 2.37
C LEU A 67 -5.19 -9.31 2.75
N ASP A 68 -5.82 -9.16 3.92
CA ASP A 68 -6.00 -7.89 4.58
C ASP A 68 -4.77 -7.60 5.43
N VAL A 69 -4.06 -6.52 5.09
CA VAL A 69 -2.82 -6.10 5.76
C VAL A 69 -3.09 -4.79 6.48
N TYR A 70 -3.29 -4.87 7.81
CA TYR A 70 -3.61 -3.71 8.63
C TYR A 70 -2.51 -2.67 8.59
N LEU A 71 -2.89 -1.40 8.45
CA LEU A 71 -1.92 -0.31 8.37
C LEU A 71 -1.11 -0.15 9.66
N SER A 72 -1.67 -0.55 10.80
CA SER A 72 -0.99 -0.61 12.10
C SER A 72 0.19 -1.56 12.11
N ASP A 73 0.11 -2.63 11.31
CA ASP A 73 1.09 -3.72 11.34
C ASP A 73 2.23 -3.44 10.35
N ILE A 74 2.06 -2.47 9.45
CA ILE A 74 3.07 -2.10 8.45
C ILE A 74 4.11 -1.18 9.10
N ARG A 75 5.28 -1.73 9.39
CA ARG A 75 6.45 -0.95 9.80
C ARG A 75 7.07 -0.20 8.63
N SER A 76 7.17 -0.85 7.47
CA SER A 76 7.68 -0.22 6.26
C SER A 76 7.08 -0.83 4.99
N ILE A 77 6.95 0.00 3.95
CA ILE A 77 6.44 -0.41 2.65
C ILE A 77 7.25 0.27 1.55
N GLN A 78 7.60 -0.49 0.52
CA GLN A 78 8.37 0.02 -0.61
C GLN A 78 7.81 -0.52 -1.92
N ALA A 79 7.64 0.37 -2.90
CA ALA A 79 7.31 -0.03 -4.25
C ALA A 79 8.50 -0.78 -4.88
N THR A 80 8.25 -1.96 -5.39
CA THR A 80 9.23 -2.76 -6.12
C THR A 80 9.14 -2.45 -7.61
N ARG A 81 10.28 -2.41 -8.30
CA ARG A 81 10.32 -2.28 -9.77
C ARG A 81 9.87 -3.60 -10.42
N GLY A 82 8.56 -3.82 -10.45
CA GLY A 82 7.87 -4.75 -11.34
C GLY A 82 7.08 -3.97 -12.38
N GLN A 83 6.61 -4.62 -13.45
CA GLN A 83 5.68 -3.99 -14.39
C GLN A 83 4.44 -3.52 -13.61
N SER A 84 4.33 -2.21 -13.38
CA SER A 84 3.15 -1.58 -12.83
C SER A 84 1.96 -1.94 -13.72
N GLY A 85 1.11 -2.86 -13.26
CA GLY A 85 -0.17 -3.11 -13.92
C GLY A 85 -0.97 -1.81 -13.88
N ASN A 86 -1.29 -1.24 -15.03
CA ASN A 86 -1.96 0.06 -15.16
C ASN A 86 -3.46 -0.03 -14.79
N VAL A 87 -3.78 -0.60 -13.61
CA VAL A 87 -5.15 -0.80 -13.13
C VAL A 87 -5.80 0.55 -12.81
N LEU A 88 -5.01 1.53 -12.34
CA LEU A 88 -5.50 2.89 -12.05
C LEU A 88 -5.67 3.77 -13.29
N GLY A 89 -5.00 3.47 -14.42
CA GLY A 89 -5.06 4.31 -15.63
C GLY A 89 -6.43 4.36 -16.31
N HIS A 90 -7.33 3.44 -15.96
CA HIS A 90 -8.70 3.40 -16.48
C HIS A 90 -9.77 3.85 -15.47
N LEU A 91 -9.38 4.09 -14.21
CA LEU A 91 -10.31 4.54 -13.18
C LEU A 91 -10.37 6.08 -13.19
N PRO A 92 -11.56 6.69 -13.26
CA PRO A 92 -11.72 8.12 -13.06
C PRO A 92 -11.45 8.45 -11.59
N LEU A 93 -10.19 8.55 -11.22
CA LEU A 93 -9.77 8.94 -9.88
C LEU A 93 -10.11 10.42 -9.67
N PRO A 94 -10.76 10.79 -8.54
CA PRO A 94 -10.95 12.18 -8.16
C PRO A 94 -9.63 12.96 -8.19
N GLN A 95 -9.68 14.25 -8.53
CA GLN A 95 -8.49 15.11 -8.70
C GLN A 95 -7.53 15.07 -7.50
N ALA A 96 -8.05 14.83 -6.29
CA ALA A 96 -7.26 14.65 -5.07
C ALA A 96 -6.21 13.52 -5.16
N PHE A 97 -6.45 12.50 -5.99
CA PHE A 97 -5.56 11.35 -6.18
C PHE A 97 -4.71 11.45 -7.46
N GLN A 98 -5.04 12.40 -8.36
CA GLN A 98 -4.31 12.58 -9.63
C GLN A 98 -2.91 13.18 -9.44
N GLY A 99 -2.72 14.02 -8.41
CA GLY A 99 -1.41 14.58 -8.06
C GLY A 99 -0.37 13.54 -7.61
N LEU A 100 -0.82 12.36 -7.15
CA LEU A 100 0.04 11.25 -6.72
C LEU A 100 0.51 10.38 -7.91
N VAL A 101 -0.25 10.33 -9.01
CA VAL A 101 0.10 9.60 -10.23
C VAL A 101 1.14 10.35 -11.07
N ALA A 102 1.22 11.68 -10.93
CA ALA A 102 2.07 12.55 -11.75
C ALA A 102 3.57 12.58 -11.35
N ILE A 103 4.04 11.67 -10.48
CA ILE A 103 5.46 11.62 -10.11
C ILE A 103 6.25 10.83 -11.16
N LYS A 104 6.80 11.62 -12.10
CA LYS A 104 7.94 11.36 -13.00
C LYS A 104 7.70 10.52 -14.27
N GLU A 105 7.18 11.19 -15.30
CA GLU A 105 7.72 11.04 -16.65
C GLU A 105 8.68 12.19 -16.90
N GLY A 106 9.96 11.96 -16.58
CA GLY A 106 11.02 12.96 -16.69
C GLY A 106 11.33 13.26 -18.15
N GLU A 107 11.02 14.48 -18.56
CA GLU A 107 11.51 15.15 -19.76
C GLU A 107 13.01 14.92 -19.95
N ARG A 108 13.40 14.19 -21.01
CA ARG A 108 14.78 14.20 -21.51
C ARG A 108 14.89 15.26 -22.60
N ARG A 109 15.33 16.46 -22.24
CA ARG A 109 15.88 17.42 -23.19
C ARG A 109 17.36 17.07 -23.40
N HIS A 110 17.68 16.51 -24.55
CA HIS A 110 19.05 16.40 -25.02
C HIS A 110 19.51 17.76 -25.54
N ALA A 111 20.58 18.28 -24.96
CA ALA A 111 21.48 19.25 -25.58
C ALA A 111 22.77 18.51 -25.93
#